data_AF-A0A2H5QPU2-F1
#
_entry.id   AF-A0A2H5QPU2-F1
#
_cell.length_a   1.000
_cell.length_b   1.000
_cell.length_c   1.000
_cell.angle_alpha   90.00
_cell.angle_beta   90.00
_cell.angle_gamma   90.00
#
_symmetry.space_group_name_H-M   'P 1'
#
loop_
_entity.id
_entity.type
_entity.pdbx_description
1 polymer ?
#
loop_
_entity_poly.entity_id
_entity_poly.type
_entity_poly.pdbx_seq_one_letter_code
_entity_poly.pdbx_strand_id
1 'polypeptide(L)'
;MERREIEHLVGVLFKFWEPPSDHSTYDELTAEVETMAAHNVLEACAQTNTVDKVVFTSSLTAVVWSNHRDNPTSHDFDERNWSDVNLCKKFKLWHGLSKTLAEKTAWALAMDRGISMVSINGGLVMGPDVTISNPYLKGAAEMYEDGVIASVDLRFYVDAHICVFEDVSSYGVISASTTSSTATKTP
;
A
#
# COMPACT_ATOMS: atom_id res chain seq x y z
N MET A 1 -1.02 -38.28 11.66
CA MET A 1 -1.06 -36.80 11.69
C MET A 1 -0.58 -36.35 10.31
N GLU A 2 -1.54 -36.08 9.43
CA GLU A 2 -1.32 -35.86 8.00
C GLU A 2 -0.40 -34.68 7.74
N ARG A 3 0.65 -34.94 6.96
CA ARG A 3 1.24 -33.92 6.10
C ARG A 3 0.17 -33.53 5.10
N ARG A 4 -0.48 -32.38 5.29
CA ARG A 4 -1.15 -31.71 4.18
C ARG A 4 -0.05 -31.22 3.25
N GLU A 5 -0.06 -31.75 2.05
CA GLU A 5 0.83 -31.38 0.95
C GLU A 5 0.70 -29.86 0.70
N ILE A 6 1.82 -29.16 0.77
CA ILE A 6 1.96 -27.77 0.36
C ILE A 6 2.08 -27.77 -1.17
N GLU A 7 1.02 -28.12 -1.90
CA GLU A 7 1.08 -28.18 -3.37
C GLU A 7 0.55 -26.92 -4.06
N HIS A 8 -0.13 -26.01 -3.35
CA HIS A 8 -0.76 -24.82 -3.96
C HIS A 8 -0.64 -23.58 -3.07
N LEU A 9 0.59 -23.16 -2.77
CA LEU A 9 0.83 -21.90 -2.04
C LEU A 9 2.17 -21.29 -2.47
N VAL A 10 2.14 -20.51 -3.55
CA VAL A 10 3.19 -19.56 -3.87
C VAL A 10 2.55 -18.18 -3.98
N GLY A 11 2.27 -17.56 -2.83
CA GLY A 11 1.91 -16.15 -2.85
C GLY A 11 3.16 -15.27 -2.98
N VAL A 12 3.05 -14.16 -3.68
CA VAL A 12 4.14 -13.17 -3.77
C VAL A 12 3.83 -11.99 -2.87
N LEU A 13 4.78 -11.63 -2.01
CA LEU A 13 4.79 -10.40 -1.24
C LEU A 13 5.58 -9.34 -2.03
N PHE A 14 4.88 -8.39 -2.64
CA PHE A 14 5.52 -7.27 -3.32
C PHE A 14 5.82 -6.15 -2.31
N LYS A 15 7.04 -6.10 -1.79
CA LYS A 15 7.49 -5.04 -0.85
C LYS A 15 7.98 -3.80 -1.61
N PHE A 16 7.68 -2.63 -1.02
CA PHE A 16 8.20 -1.30 -1.35
C PHE A 16 9.61 -1.24 -1.92
N TRP A 17 9.77 -0.43 -2.98
CA TRP A 17 11.08 -0.02 -3.49
C TRP A 17 11.69 1.02 -2.54
N GLU A 18 12.77 0.66 -1.86
CA GLU A 18 13.57 1.63 -1.12
C GLU A 18 14.57 2.24 -2.11
N PRO A 19 14.67 3.58 -2.22
CA PRO A 19 15.60 4.19 -3.17
C PRO A 19 17.02 3.72 -2.85
N PRO A 20 17.83 3.36 -3.85
CA PRO A 20 19.23 3.03 -3.62
C PRO A 20 19.94 4.20 -2.92
N SER A 21 20.94 3.89 -2.10
CA SER A 21 21.63 4.88 -1.26
C SER A 21 22.30 6.03 -2.04
N ASP A 22 22.45 5.89 -3.37
CA ASP A 22 22.98 6.93 -4.26
C ASP A 22 21.91 7.92 -4.78
N HIS A 23 20.63 7.59 -4.63
CA HIS A 23 19.47 8.40 -5.00
C HIS A 23 18.51 8.48 -3.79
N SER A 24 18.88 9.27 -2.78
CA SER A 24 18.12 9.40 -1.52
C SER A 24 16.77 10.13 -1.66
N THR A 25 16.36 10.51 -2.87
CA THR A 25 15.18 11.35 -3.10
C THR A 25 14.22 10.63 -4.02
N TYR A 26 13.02 10.33 -3.52
CA TYR A 26 11.90 9.90 -4.37
C TYR A 26 11.61 10.99 -5.40
N ASP A 27 11.55 10.61 -6.66
CA ASP A 27 11.29 11.49 -7.81
C ASP A 27 10.34 10.82 -8.82
N GLU A 28 10.11 11.47 -9.97
CA GLU A 28 9.24 10.91 -11.02
C GLU A 28 9.80 9.60 -11.59
N LEU A 29 11.11 9.48 -11.74
CA LEU A 29 11.78 8.26 -12.19
C LEU A 29 11.54 7.09 -11.22
N THR A 30 11.60 7.36 -9.91
CA THR A 30 11.33 6.37 -8.88
C THR A 30 9.90 5.82 -9.00
N ALA A 31 8.93 6.70 -9.32
CA ALA A 31 7.54 6.27 -9.54
C ALA A 31 7.39 5.38 -10.78
N GLU A 32 8.10 5.68 -11.87
CA GLU A 32 8.12 4.84 -13.07
C GLU A 32 8.76 3.48 -12.80
N VAL A 33 9.90 3.45 -12.10
CA VAL A 33 10.60 2.21 -11.73
C VAL A 33 9.73 1.31 -10.85
N GLU A 34 9.08 1.85 -9.82
CA GLU A 34 8.20 1.05 -8.96
C GLU A 34 6.97 0.53 -9.73
N THR A 35 6.43 1.32 -10.66
CA THR A 35 5.33 0.90 -11.53
C THR A 35 5.74 -0.25 -12.46
N MET A 36 6.91 -0.14 -13.09
CA MET A 36 7.46 -1.20 -13.94
C MET A 36 7.79 -2.46 -13.13
N ALA A 37 8.31 -2.31 -11.91
CA ALA A 37 8.57 -3.43 -11.02
C ALA A 37 7.28 -4.17 -10.67
N ALA A 38 6.22 -3.45 -10.29
CA ALA A 38 4.91 -4.03 -10.03
C ALA A 38 4.37 -4.78 -11.26
N HIS A 39 4.47 -4.17 -12.45
CA HIS A 39 4.08 -4.80 -13.70
C HIS A 39 4.82 -6.13 -13.93
N ASN A 40 6.14 -6.11 -13.85
CA ASN A 40 6.97 -7.28 -14.16
C ASN A 40 6.77 -8.41 -13.16
N VAL A 41 6.62 -8.10 -11.87
CA VAL A 41 6.35 -9.11 -10.84
C VAL A 41 4.98 -9.74 -11.07
N LEU A 42 3.93 -8.94 -11.31
CA LEU A 42 2.60 -9.49 -11.56
C LEU A 42 2.55 -10.32 -12.85
N GLU A 43 3.21 -9.88 -13.90
CA GLU A 43 3.30 -10.64 -15.15
C GLU A 43 4.04 -11.97 -14.96
N ALA A 44 5.12 -11.99 -14.17
CA ALA A 44 5.81 -13.23 -13.82
C ALA A 44 4.93 -14.16 -12.96
N CYS A 45 4.13 -13.60 -12.05
CA CYS A 45 3.14 -14.37 -11.29
C CYS A 45 2.09 -14.99 -12.22
N ALA A 46 1.58 -14.21 -13.19
CA ALA A 46 0.60 -14.65 -14.18
C ALA A 46 1.07 -15.87 -14.99
N GLN A 47 2.36 -15.90 -15.31
CA GLN A 47 2.99 -16.96 -16.11
C GLN A 47 3.35 -18.20 -15.27
N THR A 48 3.19 -18.13 -13.95
CA THR A 48 3.56 -19.20 -13.02
C THR A 48 2.31 -19.95 -12.55
N ASN A 49 2.15 -21.20 -12.98
CA ASN A 49 0.97 -22.03 -12.68
C ASN A 49 0.79 -22.41 -11.19
N THR A 50 1.73 -22.07 -10.32
CA THR A 50 1.68 -22.36 -8.88
C THR A 50 1.29 -21.13 -8.04
N VAL A 51 1.11 -19.96 -8.67
CA VAL A 51 0.77 -18.70 -7.99
C VAL A 51 -0.73 -18.46 -8.09
N ASP A 52 -1.46 -18.79 -7.03
CA ASP A 52 -2.91 -18.62 -6.98
C ASP A 52 -3.34 -17.27 -6.39
N LYS A 53 -2.46 -16.62 -5.61
CA LYS A 53 -2.74 -15.34 -4.93
C LYS A 53 -1.51 -14.45 -4.89
N VAL A 54 -1.68 -13.15 -5.10
CA VAL A 54 -0.64 -12.14 -4.86
C VAL A 54 -1.06 -11.23 -3.71
N VAL A 55 -0.15 -10.98 -2.76
CA VAL A 55 -0.33 -10.02 -1.67
C VAL A 55 0.54 -8.80 -1.98
N PHE A 56 -0.12 -7.71 -2.37
CA PHE A 56 0.51 -6.47 -2.79
C PHE A 56 0.63 -5.50 -1.61
N THR A 57 1.85 -5.08 -1.27
CA THR A 57 2.06 -4.10 -0.18
C THR A 57 1.92 -2.68 -0.74
N SER A 58 0.75 -2.08 -0.57
CA SER A 58 0.50 -0.68 -0.87
C SER A 58 0.74 0.21 0.35
N SER A 59 0.25 1.44 0.32
CA SER A 59 0.38 2.43 1.39
C SER A 59 -0.85 3.32 1.44
N LEU A 60 -1.13 3.88 2.61
CA LEU A 60 -2.12 4.94 2.81
C LEU A 60 -1.93 6.11 1.83
N THR A 61 -0.69 6.43 1.45
CA THR A 61 -0.44 7.49 0.46
C THR A 61 -0.96 7.17 -0.94
N ALA A 62 -1.33 5.92 -1.23
CA ALA A 62 -1.98 5.54 -2.48
C ALA A 62 -3.44 5.97 -2.54
N VAL A 63 -4.08 6.26 -1.40
CA VAL A 63 -5.53 6.56 -1.30
C VAL A 63 -5.82 7.95 -0.71
N VAL A 64 -4.87 8.51 0.05
CA VAL A 64 -5.07 9.73 0.84
C VAL A 64 -5.17 11.01 -0.01
N TRP A 65 -4.47 11.07 -1.14
CA TRP A 65 -4.29 12.30 -1.92
C TRP A 65 -5.37 12.46 -2.98
N SER A 66 -6.61 12.66 -2.55
CA SER A 66 -7.76 12.90 -3.44
C SER A 66 -8.28 14.33 -3.28
N ASN A 67 -9.04 14.83 -4.27
CA ASN A 67 -9.73 16.14 -4.16
C ASN A 67 -10.96 16.02 -3.25
N HIS A 68 -10.76 15.64 -1.99
CA HIS A 68 -11.83 15.41 -1.01
C HIS A 68 -12.58 16.69 -0.62
N ARG A 69 -12.03 17.85 -0.99
CA ARG A 69 -12.55 19.17 -0.66
C ARG A 69 -13.97 19.45 -1.22
N ASP A 70 -14.44 18.63 -2.16
CA ASP A 70 -15.76 18.76 -2.76
C ASP A 70 -16.85 17.95 -2.03
N ASN A 71 -16.50 17.06 -1.07
CA ASN A 71 -17.51 16.34 -0.29
C ASN A 71 -17.07 16.05 1.16
N PRO A 72 -17.30 16.98 2.11
CA PRO A 72 -16.92 16.82 3.53
C PRO A 72 -17.74 15.75 4.29
N THR A 73 -18.66 15.05 3.63
CA THR A 73 -19.45 13.96 4.25
C THR A 73 -18.90 12.57 3.97
N SER A 74 -17.94 12.43 3.06
CA SER A 74 -17.30 11.14 2.75
C SER A 74 -16.04 10.92 3.60
N HIS A 75 -16.13 10.98 4.92
CA HIS A 75 -15.04 10.46 5.78
C HIS A 75 -14.76 8.95 5.55
N ASP A 76 -15.54 8.30 4.70
CA ASP A 76 -15.28 6.99 4.14
C ASP A 76 -14.13 7.07 3.14
N PHE A 77 -12.90 6.89 3.64
CA PHE A 77 -11.80 6.38 2.84
C PHE A 77 -12.19 4.99 2.36
N ASP A 78 -12.92 4.94 1.23
CA ASP A 78 -13.24 3.69 0.58
C ASP A 78 -11.93 3.11 0.02
N GLU A 79 -11.65 1.86 0.36
CA GLU A 79 -10.46 1.11 -0.07
C GLU A 79 -10.41 0.91 -1.59
N ARG A 80 -11.46 1.37 -2.29
CA ARG A 80 -11.60 1.42 -3.74
C ARG A 80 -11.11 2.71 -4.37
N ASN A 81 -10.78 3.74 -3.58
CA ASN A 81 -10.43 5.05 -4.10
C ASN A 81 -8.92 5.26 -4.12
N TRP A 82 -8.39 5.67 -5.26
CA TRP A 82 -6.96 6.00 -5.40
C TRP A 82 -6.73 7.51 -5.34
N SER A 83 -5.51 7.88 -5.01
CA SER A 83 -5.04 9.24 -5.08
C SER A 83 -5.06 9.79 -6.51
N ASP A 84 -5.22 11.10 -6.62
CA ASP A 84 -5.18 11.83 -7.87
C ASP A 84 -3.72 12.00 -8.33
N VAL A 85 -3.40 11.37 -9.45
CA VAL A 85 -2.08 11.41 -10.09
C VAL A 85 -1.64 12.85 -10.40
N ASN A 86 -2.56 13.71 -10.84
CA ASN A 86 -2.25 15.09 -11.18
C ASN A 86 -1.94 15.93 -9.93
N LEU A 87 -2.69 15.69 -8.84
CA LEU A 87 -2.43 16.31 -7.54
C LEU A 87 -1.04 15.88 -7.03
N CYS A 88 -0.76 14.57 -7.06
CA CYS A 88 0.54 14.05 -6.62
C CYS A 88 1.70 14.64 -7.43
N LYS A 89 1.57 14.77 -8.76
CA LYS A 89 2.59 15.43 -9.61
C LYS A 89 2.74 16.92 -9.27
N LYS A 90 1.63 17.64 -9.12
CA LYS A 90 1.61 19.08 -8.83
C LYS A 90 2.31 19.43 -7.51
N PHE A 91 2.04 18.67 -6.46
CA PHE A 91 2.62 18.88 -5.13
C PHE A 91 3.92 18.08 -4.90
N LYS A 92 4.43 17.40 -5.94
CA LYS A 92 5.63 16.57 -5.88
C LYS A 92 5.54 15.48 -4.80
N LEU A 93 4.36 14.92 -4.60
CA LEU A 93 4.07 13.81 -3.68
C LEU A 93 4.47 12.48 -4.33
N TRP A 94 5.77 12.34 -4.63
CA TRP A 94 6.31 11.28 -5.46
C TRP A 94 6.07 9.87 -4.90
N HIS A 95 6.11 9.72 -3.58
CA HIS A 95 5.75 8.46 -2.92
C HIS A 95 4.28 8.09 -3.16
N GLY A 96 3.36 9.04 -2.94
CA GLY A 96 1.94 8.85 -3.20
C GLY A 96 1.67 8.55 -4.68
N LEU A 97 2.34 9.26 -5.59
CA LEU A 97 2.28 8.99 -7.03
C LEU A 97 2.73 7.55 -7.35
N SER A 98 3.91 7.17 -6.85
CA SER A 98 4.49 5.85 -7.07
C SER A 98 3.56 4.73 -6.61
N LYS A 99 3.10 4.82 -5.36
CA LYS A 99 2.19 3.84 -4.78
C LYS A 99 0.87 3.73 -5.54
N THR A 100 0.34 4.86 -5.97
CA THR A 100 -0.90 4.92 -6.76
C THR A 100 -0.73 4.24 -8.12
N LEU A 101 0.35 4.55 -8.84
CA LEU A 101 0.58 4.00 -10.19
C LEU A 101 0.93 2.50 -10.14
N ALA A 102 1.73 2.09 -9.16
CA ALA A 102 2.09 0.69 -8.96
C ALA A 102 0.84 -0.15 -8.61
N GLU A 103 0.01 0.31 -7.67
CA GLU A 103 -1.21 -0.40 -7.28
C GLU A 103 -2.23 -0.47 -8.43
N LYS A 104 -2.44 0.63 -9.17
CA LYS A 104 -3.32 0.63 -10.37
C LYS A 104 -2.84 -0.34 -11.43
N THR A 105 -1.54 -0.37 -11.71
CA THR A 105 -0.93 -1.26 -12.69
C THR A 105 -1.06 -2.73 -12.26
N ALA A 106 -0.79 -3.02 -10.98
CA ALA A 106 -0.95 -4.35 -10.42
C ALA A 106 -2.40 -4.84 -10.51
N TRP A 107 -3.38 -4.01 -10.14
CA TRP A 107 -4.80 -4.36 -10.25
C TRP A 107 -5.24 -4.59 -11.69
N ALA A 108 -4.81 -3.73 -12.62
CA ALA A 108 -5.13 -3.89 -14.04
C ALA A 108 -4.62 -5.22 -14.60
N LEU A 109 -3.37 -5.58 -14.30
CA LEU A 109 -2.80 -6.88 -14.69
C LEU A 109 -3.48 -8.06 -13.99
N ALA A 110 -3.72 -7.97 -12.69
CA ALA A 110 -4.36 -9.04 -11.94
C ALA A 110 -5.75 -9.36 -12.52
N MET A 111 -6.54 -8.33 -12.85
CA MET A 111 -7.84 -8.50 -13.50
C MET A 111 -7.73 -9.06 -14.92
N ASP A 112 -6.79 -8.58 -15.74
CA ASP A 112 -6.58 -9.06 -17.11
C ASP A 112 -6.13 -10.53 -17.15
N ARG A 113 -5.26 -10.93 -16.21
CA ARG A 113 -4.68 -12.27 -16.13
C ARG A 113 -5.50 -13.25 -15.27
N GLY A 114 -6.53 -12.78 -14.58
CA GLY A 114 -7.35 -13.61 -13.68
C GLY A 114 -6.63 -14.05 -12.40
N ILE A 115 -5.64 -13.28 -11.93
CA ILE A 115 -4.89 -13.56 -10.70
C ILE A 115 -5.68 -13.03 -9.51
N SER A 116 -5.85 -13.84 -8.47
CA SER A 116 -6.39 -13.36 -7.19
C SER A 116 -5.37 -12.42 -6.54
N MET A 117 -5.75 -11.18 -6.28
CA MET A 117 -4.87 -10.21 -5.64
C MET A 117 -5.53 -9.60 -4.41
N VAL A 118 -4.72 -9.40 -3.37
CA VAL A 118 -5.07 -8.61 -2.20
C VAL A 118 -4.06 -7.48 -2.06
N SER A 119 -4.53 -6.25 -1.93
CA SER A 119 -3.68 -5.09 -1.61
C SER A 119 -3.78 -4.80 -0.12
N ILE A 120 -2.65 -4.59 0.56
CA ILE A 120 -2.61 -4.16 1.96
C ILE A 120 -2.07 -2.74 2.01
N ASN A 121 -2.89 -1.80 2.47
CA ASN A 121 -2.55 -0.37 2.54
C ASN A 121 -2.12 -0.04 3.96
N GLY A 122 -0.80 0.00 4.17
CA GLY A 122 -0.24 0.35 5.47
C GLY A 122 -0.30 1.85 5.75
N GLY A 123 -0.66 2.19 6.99
CA GLY A 123 -0.37 3.50 7.57
C GLY A 123 1.14 3.79 7.63
N LEU A 124 1.47 4.96 8.16
CA LEU A 124 2.85 5.38 8.39
C LEU A 124 3.52 4.44 9.41
N VAL A 125 4.56 3.73 8.98
CA VAL A 125 5.37 2.91 9.89
C VAL A 125 6.24 3.85 10.71
N MET A 126 5.87 4.06 11.97
CA MET A 126 6.60 4.95 12.88
C MET A 126 7.69 4.16 13.59
N GLY A 127 8.93 4.65 13.54
CA GLY A 127 10.10 4.07 14.19
C GLY A 127 11.11 5.14 14.61
N PRO A 128 12.11 4.80 15.44
CA PRO A 128 13.09 5.76 15.95
C PRO A 128 13.90 6.45 14.84
N ASP A 129 14.02 5.82 13.67
CA ASP A 129 14.79 6.33 12.52
C ASP A 129 13.95 7.13 11.52
N VAL A 130 12.65 7.35 11.81
CA VAL A 130 11.75 8.08 10.91
C VAL A 130 11.96 9.58 11.07
N THR A 131 12.33 10.24 9.97
CA THR A 131 12.55 11.69 9.92
C THR A 131 11.56 12.35 8.96
N ILE A 132 11.28 13.65 9.13
CA ILE A 132 10.36 14.40 8.26
C ILE A 132 10.81 14.45 6.79
N SER A 133 12.09 14.20 6.51
CA SER A 133 12.62 14.05 5.15
C SER A 133 12.21 12.74 4.48
N ASN A 134 11.57 11.82 5.21
CA ASN A 134 11.11 10.58 4.64
C ASN A 134 10.01 10.86 3.59
N PRO A 135 10.15 10.33 2.37
CA PRO A 135 9.25 10.62 1.26
C PRO A 135 7.77 10.30 1.50
N TYR A 136 7.45 9.34 2.37
CA TYR A 136 6.05 9.05 2.73
C TYR A 136 5.46 10.04 3.75
N LEU A 137 6.27 10.86 4.42
CA LEU A 137 5.83 11.95 5.31
C LEU A 137 5.69 13.29 4.59
N LYS A 138 5.96 13.33 3.30
CA LYS A 138 5.74 14.53 2.51
C LYS A 138 4.24 14.82 2.43
N GLY A 139 3.85 15.99 2.93
CA GLY A 139 2.44 16.36 3.09
C GLY A 139 1.82 15.95 4.43
N ALA A 140 2.62 15.53 5.42
CA ALA A 140 2.10 15.11 6.72
C ALA A 140 1.30 16.20 7.46
N ALA A 141 1.56 17.49 7.21
CA ALA A 141 0.79 18.59 7.80
C ALA A 141 -0.63 18.62 7.23
N GLU A 142 -0.77 18.50 5.91
CA GLU A 142 -2.05 18.41 5.22
C GLU A 142 -2.80 17.12 5.61
N MET A 143 -2.09 15.99 5.71
CA MET A 143 -2.68 14.74 6.22
C MET A 143 -3.16 14.87 7.67
N TYR A 144 -2.48 15.67 8.48
CA TYR A 144 -2.90 15.93 9.86
C TYR A 144 -4.13 16.85 9.91
N GLU A 145 -4.16 17.91 9.10
CA GLU A 145 -5.30 18.83 8.97
C GLU A 145 -6.56 18.12 8.48
N ASP A 146 -6.42 17.21 7.51
CA ASP A 146 -7.53 16.41 6.97
C ASP A 146 -7.94 15.25 7.88
N GLY A 147 -7.18 14.97 8.95
CA GLY A 147 -7.48 13.90 9.92
C GLY A 147 -7.20 12.49 9.40
N VAL A 148 -6.28 12.36 8.43
CA VAL A 148 -6.02 11.14 7.64
C VAL A 148 -4.64 10.57 7.91
N ILE A 149 -3.94 11.09 8.92
CA ILE A 149 -2.67 10.54 9.37
C ILE A 149 -2.93 9.26 10.19
N ALA A 150 -2.64 8.11 9.58
CA ALA A 150 -2.68 6.83 10.28
C ALA A 150 -1.27 6.29 10.46
N SER A 151 -0.99 5.71 11.64
CA SER A 151 0.25 4.98 11.90
C SER A 151 -0.02 3.48 12.02
N VAL A 152 0.99 2.66 11.76
CA VAL A 152 0.90 1.21 11.93
C VAL A 152 2.15 0.67 12.62
N ASP A 153 1.96 -0.17 13.65
CA ASP A 153 3.07 -0.92 14.26
C ASP A 153 3.62 -1.93 13.22
N LEU A 154 4.94 -1.98 13.07
CA LEU A 154 5.57 -2.86 12.07
C LEU A 154 5.21 -4.33 12.26
N ARG A 155 5.10 -4.81 13.52
CA ARG A 155 4.73 -6.21 13.78
C ARG A 155 3.29 -6.45 13.38
N PHE A 156 2.39 -5.53 13.72
CA PHE A 156 1.00 -5.62 13.26
C PHE A 156 0.92 -5.61 11.72
N TYR A 157 1.73 -4.81 11.05
CA TYR A 157 1.77 -4.76 9.59
C TYR A 157 2.24 -6.09 9.00
N VAL A 158 3.29 -6.70 9.56
CA VAL A 158 3.78 -8.03 9.16
C VAL A 158 2.75 -9.11 9.45
N ASP A 159 2.13 -9.10 10.63
CA ASP A 159 1.11 -10.06 11.02
C ASP A 159 -0.10 -9.98 10.08
N ALA A 160 -0.52 -8.78 9.68
CA ALA A 160 -1.58 -8.58 8.69
C ALA A 160 -1.22 -9.22 7.33
N HIS A 161 0.03 -9.07 6.86
CA HIS A 161 0.47 -9.73 5.63
C HIS A 161 0.44 -11.25 5.75
N ILE A 162 0.88 -11.81 6.89
CA ILE A 162 0.85 -13.26 7.14
C ILE A 162 -0.60 -13.75 7.15
N CYS A 163 -1.50 -13.10 7.88
CA CYS A 163 -2.91 -13.48 7.95
C CYS A 163 -3.58 -13.48 6.57
N VAL A 164 -3.38 -12.43 5.77
CA VAL A 164 -3.94 -12.33 4.41
C VAL A 164 -3.33 -13.35 3.46
N PHE A 165 -2.03 -13.62 3.62
CA PHE A 165 -1.35 -14.63 2.83
C PHE A 165 -1.92 -16.02 3.10
N GLU A 166 -2.11 -16.38 4.37
CA GLU A 166 -2.62 -17.69 4.79
C GLU A 166 -4.13 -17.89 4.55
N ASP A 167 -4.93 -16.83 4.62
CA ASP A 167 -6.38 -16.91 4.42
C ASP A 167 -6.75 -16.91 2.94
N VAL A 168 -6.90 -18.09 2.33
CA VAL A 168 -7.31 -18.26 0.91
C VAL A 168 -8.58 -17.49 0.51
N SER A 169 -9.45 -17.10 1.45
CA SER A 169 -10.68 -16.36 1.17
C SER A 169 -10.50 -14.83 1.09
N SER A 170 -9.33 -14.30 1.45
CA SER A 170 -9.04 -12.87 1.38
C SER A 170 -8.98 -12.39 -0.07
N TYR A 171 -9.69 -11.30 -0.39
CA TYR A 171 -9.66 -10.61 -1.69
C TYR A 171 -9.85 -9.11 -1.49
N GLY A 172 -9.42 -8.29 -2.46
CA GLY A 172 -9.67 -6.85 -2.45
C GLY A 172 -8.56 -6.02 -1.80
N VAL A 173 -8.91 -4.91 -1.18
CA VAL A 173 -7.98 -3.96 -0.54
C VAL A 173 -8.23 -3.99 0.96
N ILE A 174 -7.17 -4.01 1.78
CA ILE A 174 -7.23 -4.09 3.25
C ILE A 174 -6.40 -2.97 3.85
N SER A 175 -7.04 -2.10 4.62
CA SER A 175 -6.35 -1.02 5.34
C SER A 175 -5.73 -1.52 6.65
N ALA A 176 -4.41 -1.40 6.81
CA ALA A 176 -3.69 -1.77 8.02
C ALA A 176 -3.25 -0.51 8.80
N SER A 177 -3.98 -0.19 9.87
CA SER A 177 -3.65 0.91 10.78
C SER A 177 -3.84 0.49 12.24
N THR A 178 -3.04 1.06 13.14
CA THR A 178 -3.23 0.92 14.59
C THR A 178 -3.96 2.17 15.06
N THR A 179 -5.22 2.03 15.49
CA THR A 179 -5.86 3.10 16.25
C THR A 179 -5.18 3.15 17.62
N SER A 180 -4.47 4.24 17.92
CA SER A 180 -4.15 4.51 19.31
C SER A 180 -5.47 4.78 20.02
N SER A 181 -6.01 3.78 20.73
CA SER A 181 -7.08 4.03 21.69
C SER A 181 -6.47 4.90 22.79
N THR A 182 -6.59 6.22 22.66
CA THR A 182 -6.43 7.09 23.81
C THR A 182 -7.60 6.78 24.74
N ALA A 183 -7.25 6.18 25.87
CA ALA A 183 -8.15 5.88 26.95
C ALA A 183 -8.99 7.12 27.29
N THR A 184 -10.30 6.91 27.32
CA THR A 184 -11.24 7.79 28.00
C THR A 184 -10.75 8.09 29.42
N LYS A 185 -10.65 9.37 29.76
CA LYS A 185 -10.87 9.87 31.12
C LYS A 185 -11.17 11.37 31.07
N THR A 186 -12.44 11.67 30.82
CA THR A 186 -13.12 12.81 31.44
C THR A 186 -13.21 12.59 32.95
N PRO A 187 -13.16 13.65 33.76
CA PRO A 187 -14.20 13.96 34.71
C PRO A 187 -15.38 14.69 34.03
#